data_AF-A0A6V7KJH6-F1
#
_entry.id   AF-A0A6V7KJH6-F1
#
_cell.length_a   1.000
_cell.length_b   1.000
_cell.length_c   1.000
_cell.angle_alpha   90.00
_cell.angle_beta   90.00
_cell.angle_gamma   90.00
#
_symmetry.space_group_name_H-M   'P 1'
#
loop_
_entity.id
_entity.type
_entity.pdbx_description
1 polymer ?
#
loop_
_entity_poly.entity_id
_entity_poly.type
_entity_poly.pdbx_seq_one_letter_code
_entity_poly.pdbx_strand_id
1 'polypeptide(L)'
;WHRQWYIKTPLKPYILSPHPFRKNILFFFTYEGEMVQVSPELATCSPKVDTIFYYGSSFKFLDFIYPWASNVVAIDEFKNLWVIDSESGEQVSRSPLEVDGEVLYLISSLDYPLITFTTSAGELCLLSVYNSKEPSILCKYKFEIKTLDFLKYSQCG
;
A
#
# COMPACT_ATOMS: atom_id res chain seq x y z
N TRP A 1 14.08 12.17 30.13
CA TRP A 1 14.61 12.72 28.87
C TRP A 1 14.47 11.67 27.79
N HIS A 2 13.70 11.94 26.72
CA HIS A 2 13.60 11.05 25.56
C HIS A 2 14.47 11.61 24.44
N ARG A 3 15.37 10.78 23.88
CA ARG A 3 16.20 11.17 22.73
C ARG A 3 15.30 11.25 21.49
N GLN A 4 15.19 12.43 20.90
CA GLN A 4 14.50 12.63 19.64
C GLN A 4 15.50 12.66 18.49
N TRP A 5 15.13 12.05 17.37
CA TRP A 5 15.93 12.03 16.15
C TRP A 5 15.20 12.79 15.06
N TYR A 6 15.96 13.50 14.23
CA TYR A 6 15.46 14.23 13.07
C TYR A 6 16.28 13.85 11.85
N ILE A 7 15.61 13.51 10.76
CA ILE A 7 16.24 13.22 9.47
C ILE A 7 15.73 14.22 8.45
N LYS A 8 16.65 14.79 7.67
CA LYS A 8 16.31 15.56 6.47
C LYS A 8 16.63 14.68 5.26
N THR A 9 15.65 14.51 4.39
CA THR A 9 15.80 13.82 3.11
C THR A 9 15.41 14.79 1.98
N PRO A 10 16.08 14.76 0.82
CA PRO A 10 15.64 15.51 -0.36
C PRO A 10 14.38 14.91 -0.99
N LEU A 11 14.04 13.67 -0.62
CA LEU A 11 12.85 12.96 -1.08
C LEU A 11 11.59 13.60 -0.51
N LYS A 12 10.51 13.62 -1.29
CA LYS A 12 9.22 14.18 -0.88
C LYS A 12 8.26 13.04 -0.52
N PRO A 13 8.04 12.75 0.77
CA PRO A 13 7.10 11.72 1.17
C PRO A 13 5.69 12.10 0.70
N TYR A 14 5.05 11.20 -0.04
CA TYR A 14 3.68 11.34 -0.50
C TYR A 14 2.73 10.48 0.35
N ILE A 15 3.10 9.21 0.58
CA ILE A 15 2.37 8.28 1.44
C ILE A 15 3.32 7.79 2.52
N LEU A 16 2.84 7.73 3.76
CA LEU A 16 3.57 7.24 4.93
C LEU A 16 2.80 6.08 5.55
N SER A 17 3.47 4.96 5.79
CA SER A 17 2.85 3.77 6.40
C SER A 17 3.82 3.11 7.39
N PRO A 18 3.43 2.92 8.67
CA PRO A 18 4.24 2.15 9.62
C PRO A 18 4.19 0.67 9.26
N HIS A 19 5.28 -0.06 9.54
CA HIS A 19 5.23 -1.51 9.44
C HIS A 19 4.27 -2.06 10.51
N PRO A 20 3.29 -2.92 10.14
CA PRO A 20 2.23 -3.36 11.06
C PRO A 20 2.73 -4.13 12.28
N PHE A 21 3.82 -4.90 12.15
CA PHE A 21 4.37 -5.72 13.24
C PHE A 21 5.66 -5.15 13.84
N ARG A 22 6.45 -4.40 13.06
CA ARG A 22 7.75 -3.87 13.47
C ARG A 22 7.64 -2.39 13.80
N LYS A 23 7.39 -2.06 15.06
CA LYS A 23 7.11 -0.69 15.56
C LYS A 23 8.16 0.39 15.24
N ASN A 24 9.39 -0.02 14.89
CA ASN A 24 10.49 0.90 14.60
C ASN A 24 10.77 1.05 13.09
N ILE A 25 9.93 0.44 12.24
CA ILE A 25 10.09 0.52 10.79
C ILE A 25 8.94 1.36 10.23
N LEU A 26 9.30 2.34 9.42
CA LEU A 26 8.39 3.21 8.70
C LEU A 26 8.72 3.10 7.21
N PHE A 27 7.70 2.98 6.38
CA PHE A 27 7.84 3.09 4.94
C PHE A 27 7.23 4.41 4.49
N PHE A 28 7.86 5.02 3.50
CA PHE A 28 7.21 6.08 2.75
C PHE A 28 7.45 5.92 1.26
N PHE A 29 6.47 6.36 0.49
CA PHE A 29 6.57 6.41 -0.96
C PHE A 29 6.73 7.85 -1.40
N THR A 30 7.61 8.08 -2.35
CA THR A 30 7.78 9.40 -2.97
C THR A 30 6.77 9.61 -4.08
N TYR A 31 6.56 10.87 -4.46
CA TYR A 31 5.70 11.19 -5.61
C TYR A 31 6.22 10.55 -6.90
N GLU A 32 7.54 10.40 -6.98
CA GLU A 32 8.28 9.78 -8.07
C GLU A 32 8.16 8.25 -8.09
N GLY A 33 7.53 7.63 -7.09
CA GLY A 33 7.32 6.18 -7.04
C GLY A 33 8.43 5.39 -6.37
N GLU A 34 9.29 6.04 -5.60
CA GLU A 34 10.31 5.36 -4.81
C GLU A 34 9.69 4.85 -3.51
N MET A 35 9.99 3.60 -3.14
CA MET A 35 9.71 3.08 -1.81
C MET A 35 10.94 3.27 -0.94
N VAL A 36 10.77 3.91 0.20
CA VAL A 36 11.84 4.21 1.14
C VAL A 36 11.49 3.62 2.49
N GLN A 37 12.44 2.89 3.07
CA GLN A 37 12.35 2.40 4.43
C GLN A 37 13.19 3.26 5.36
N VAL A 38 12.57 3.63 6.47
CA VAL A 38 13.22 4.24 7.62
C VAL A 38 13.22 3.22 8.75
N SER A 39 14.40 2.81 9.17
CA SER A 39 14.58 1.82 10.23
C SER A 39 15.78 2.17 11.11
N PRO A 40 15.80 1.79 12.40
CA PRO A 40 16.97 2.04 13.23
C PRO A 40 18.14 1.18 12.78
N GLU A 41 19.31 1.80 12.65
CA GLU A 41 20.56 1.11 12.45
C GLU A 41 20.96 0.34 13.72
N LEU A 42 21.25 -0.95 13.58
CA LEU A 42 21.47 -1.87 14.71
C LEU A 42 22.62 -1.46 15.63
N ALA A 43 23.68 -0.88 15.08
CA ALA A 43 24.89 -0.55 15.83
C ALA A 43 24.77 0.77 16.62
N THR A 44 24.00 1.72 16.10
CA THR A 44 24.01 3.13 16.55
C THR A 44 22.65 3.58 17.10
N CYS A 45 21.59 2.80 16.85
CA CYS A 45 20.20 3.18 17.06
C CYS A 45 19.83 4.54 16.45
N SER A 46 20.59 5.01 15.45
CA SER A 46 20.22 6.15 14.62
C SER A 46 19.31 5.69 13.48
N PRO A 47 18.35 6.51 13.04
CA PRO A 47 17.50 6.11 11.94
C PRO A 47 18.29 6.12 10.62
N LYS A 48 18.20 5.02 9.88
CA LYS A 48 18.74 4.81 8.55
C LYS A 48 17.61 4.94 7.54
N VAL A 49 17.87 5.65 6.44
CA VAL A 49 16.94 5.84 5.33
C VAL A 49 17.51 5.10 4.13
N ASP A 50 16.85 4.02 3.75
CA ASP A 50 17.23 3.21 2.59
C ASP A 50 16.13 3.34 1.54
N THR A 51 16.47 3.83 0.35
CA THR A 51 15.61 3.66 -0.82
C THR A 51 15.65 2.20 -1.19
N ILE A 52 14.55 1.50 -0.98
CA ILE A 52 14.46 0.09 -1.31
C ILE A 52 14.36 -0.05 -2.84
N PHE A 53 13.65 0.89 -3.50
CA PHE A 53 13.05 0.53 -4.78
C PHE A 53 12.52 1.77 -5.60
N TYR A 54 12.56 1.76 -6.96
CA TYR A 54 12.00 2.78 -7.91
C TYR A 54 11.30 2.20 -9.18
N TYR A 55 9.95 2.33 -9.32
CA TYR A 55 9.15 1.57 -10.35
C TYR A 55 8.85 2.41 -11.59
N GLY A 56 9.35 3.64 -11.64
CA GLY A 56 9.05 4.59 -12.72
C GLY A 56 7.55 4.89 -12.83
N SER A 57 6.80 4.73 -11.75
CA SER A 57 5.37 4.95 -11.69
C SER A 57 4.97 5.58 -10.37
N SER A 58 4.13 6.60 -10.43
CA SER A 58 3.51 7.26 -9.29
C SER A 58 2.40 6.37 -8.70
N PHE A 59 2.50 6.06 -7.41
CA PHE A 59 1.50 5.28 -6.69
C PHE A 59 0.50 6.21 -5.98
N LYS A 60 -0.80 6.03 -6.27
CA LYS A 60 -1.89 6.76 -5.60
C LYS A 60 -2.28 6.13 -4.28
N PHE A 61 -2.27 4.80 -4.21
CA PHE A 61 -2.69 4.04 -3.04
C PHE A 61 -1.66 3.01 -2.66
N LEU A 62 -1.58 2.75 -1.36
CA LEU A 62 -0.68 1.78 -0.79
C LEU A 62 -1.22 1.22 0.51
N ASP A 63 -1.15 -0.10 0.69
CA ASP A 63 -1.40 -0.73 1.99
C ASP A 63 -0.63 -2.04 2.13
N PHE A 64 -0.43 -2.49 3.36
CA PHE A 64 0.11 -3.82 3.61
C PHE A 64 -0.92 -4.90 3.34
N ILE A 65 -0.46 -6.05 2.86
CA ILE A 65 -1.28 -7.25 2.70
C ILE A 65 -1.24 -8.03 4.01
N TYR A 66 -2.31 -7.94 4.78
CA TYR A 66 -2.50 -8.69 6.01
C TYR A 66 -2.99 -10.12 5.73
N PRO A 67 -2.89 -11.04 6.71
CA PRO A 67 -2.34 -10.85 8.05
C PRO A 67 -0.81 -10.94 8.12
N TRP A 68 -0.12 -11.31 7.04
CA TRP A 68 1.34 -11.56 7.10
C TRP A 68 2.18 -10.30 6.98
N ALA A 69 1.68 -9.28 6.27
CA ALA A 69 2.40 -8.05 5.94
C ALA A 69 3.78 -8.28 5.29
N SER A 70 3.96 -9.42 4.62
CA SER A 70 5.15 -9.70 3.82
C SER A 70 5.14 -8.94 2.50
N ASN A 71 3.96 -8.61 2.00
CA ASN A 71 3.76 -7.92 0.73
C ASN A 71 3.01 -6.61 0.95
N VAL A 72 3.24 -5.66 0.05
CA VAL A 72 2.55 -4.38 -0.06
C VAL A 72 1.75 -4.40 -1.35
N VAL A 73 0.52 -3.93 -1.28
CA VAL A 73 -0.27 -3.61 -2.46
C VAL A 73 -0.10 -2.13 -2.79
N ALA A 74 0.05 -1.82 -4.07
CA ALA A 74 0.00 -0.46 -4.56
C ALA A 74 -0.90 -0.35 -5.78
N ILE A 75 -1.50 0.83 -5.98
CA ILE A 75 -2.24 1.15 -7.20
C ILE A 75 -1.60 2.39 -7.81
N ASP A 76 -1.17 2.26 -9.06
CA ASP A 76 -0.57 3.36 -9.81
C ASP A 76 -1.61 4.29 -10.45
N GLU A 77 -1.14 5.43 -10.98
CA GLU A 77 -1.99 6.38 -11.70
C GLU A 77 -2.62 5.80 -12.98
N PHE A 78 -2.12 4.67 -13.48
CA PHE A 78 -2.64 3.98 -14.67
C PHE A 78 -3.59 2.83 -14.32
N LYS A 79 -4.05 2.75 -13.06
CA LYS A 79 -4.93 1.69 -12.55
C LYS A 79 -4.34 0.28 -12.68
N ASN A 80 -3.03 0.15 -12.58
CA ASN A 80 -2.42 -1.15 -12.37
C ASN A 80 -2.34 -1.42 -10.86
N LEU A 81 -2.71 -2.63 -10.50
CA LEU A 81 -2.41 -3.23 -9.22
C LEU A 81 -0.98 -3.75 -9.24
N TRP A 82 -0.22 -3.39 -8.22
CA TRP A 82 1.12 -3.89 -7.96
C TRP A 82 1.12 -4.65 -6.65
N VAL A 83 1.80 -5.79 -6.63
CA VAL A 83 2.15 -6.48 -5.40
C VAL A 83 3.66 -6.51 -5.30
N ILE A 84 4.18 -6.00 -4.18
CA ILE A 84 5.61 -5.76 -3.96
C ILE A 84 5.99 -6.48 -2.67
N ASP A 85 7.11 -7.21 -2.69
CA ASP A 85 7.68 -7.78 -1.47
C ASP A 85 8.18 -6.65 -0.56
N SER A 86 7.76 -6.65 0.70
CA SER A 86 8.04 -5.54 1.63
C SER A 86 9.49 -5.51 2.11
N GLU A 87 10.20 -6.63 2.07
CA GLU A 87 11.59 -6.74 2.55
C GLU A 87 12.59 -6.50 1.43
N SER A 88 12.40 -7.13 0.27
CA SER A 88 13.29 -6.98 -0.89
C SER A 88 12.91 -5.79 -1.77
N GLY A 89 11.66 -5.33 -1.70
CA GLY A 89 11.10 -4.34 -2.61
C GLY A 89 10.85 -4.88 -4.02
N GLU A 90 10.99 -6.18 -4.27
CA GLU A 90 10.82 -6.78 -5.59
C GLU A 90 9.35 -6.86 -6.01
N GLN A 91 9.09 -6.66 -7.30
CA GLN A 91 7.75 -6.77 -7.87
C GLN A 91 7.37 -8.24 -7.91
N VAL A 92 6.39 -8.62 -7.09
CA VAL A 92 5.81 -9.96 -7.08
C VAL A 92 4.85 -10.13 -8.26
N SER A 93 4.00 -9.13 -8.50
CA SER A 93 3.06 -9.14 -9.62
C SER A 93 2.62 -7.74 -10.02
N ARG A 94 2.15 -7.62 -11.26
CA ARG A 94 1.55 -6.41 -11.81
C ARG A 94 0.41 -6.80 -12.74
N SER A 95 -0.77 -6.25 -12.52
CA SER A 95 -1.95 -6.54 -13.34
C SER A 95 -2.84 -5.30 -13.48
N PRO A 96 -3.48 -5.08 -14.63
CA PRO A 96 -4.46 -4.00 -14.77
C PRO A 96 -5.68 -4.27 -13.88
N LEU A 97 -6.23 -3.22 -13.27
CA LEU A 97 -7.52 -3.27 -12.58
C LEU A 97 -8.64 -3.00 -13.58
N GLU A 98 -9.46 -4.01 -13.84
CA GLU A 98 -10.60 -3.94 -14.76
C GLU A 98 -11.81 -3.25 -14.12
N VAL A 99 -11.65 -1.99 -13.73
CA VAL A 99 -12.64 -1.18 -13.02
C VAL A 99 -12.95 0.14 -13.72
N ASP A 100 -14.19 0.59 -13.54
CA ASP A 100 -14.69 1.83 -14.13
C ASP A 100 -14.34 3.02 -13.23
N GLY A 101 -13.93 4.12 -13.86
CA GLY A 101 -13.48 5.31 -13.14
C GLY A 101 -12.10 5.15 -12.51
N GLU A 102 -11.77 6.08 -11.62
CA GLU A 102 -10.52 6.12 -10.85
C GLU A 102 -10.73 5.46 -9.49
N VAL A 103 -9.71 4.80 -8.95
CA VAL A 103 -9.74 4.33 -7.56
C VAL A 103 -9.71 5.56 -6.63
N LEU A 104 -10.58 5.59 -5.63
CA LEU A 104 -10.71 6.70 -4.68
C LEU A 104 -10.28 6.32 -3.27
N TYR A 105 -10.45 5.05 -2.89
CA TYR A 105 -10.09 4.56 -1.57
C TYR A 105 -9.64 3.11 -1.65
N LEU A 106 -8.70 2.73 -0.80
CA LEU A 106 -8.20 1.36 -0.67
C LEU A 106 -8.00 1.06 0.81
N ILE A 107 -8.41 -0.14 1.23
CA ILE A 107 -8.21 -0.63 2.59
C ILE A 107 -7.97 -2.14 2.56
N SER A 108 -6.97 -2.60 3.29
CA SER A 108 -6.74 -4.03 3.54
C SER A 108 -7.57 -4.54 4.72
N SER A 109 -8.11 -5.74 4.60
CA SER A 109 -8.69 -6.48 5.72
C SER A 109 -7.57 -6.95 6.64
N LEU A 110 -7.68 -6.78 7.96
CA LEU A 110 -6.64 -7.20 8.90
C LEU A 110 -6.59 -8.73 9.11
N ASP A 111 -7.73 -9.39 8.95
CA ASP A 111 -7.90 -10.82 9.28
C ASP A 111 -7.73 -11.73 8.06
N TYR A 112 -7.95 -11.18 6.86
CA TYR A 112 -7.94 -11.93 5.62
C TYR A 112 -7.04 -11.24 4.58
N PRO A 113 -6.41 -12.00 3.66
CA PRO A 113 -5.65 -11.43 2.54
C PRO A 113 -6.60 -10.91 1.46
N LEU A 114 -7.37 -9.89 1.84
CA LEU A 114 -8.39 -9.23 1.07
C LEU A 114 -8.15 -7.73 1.10
N ILE A 115 -8.35 -7.10 -0.04
CA ILE A 115 -8.33 -5.65 -0.19
C ILE A 115 -9.67 -5.22 -0.73
N THR A 116 -10.25 -4.19 -0.12
CA THR A 116 -11.43 -3.53 -0.66
C THR A 116 -11.03 -2.17 -1.19
N PHE A 117 -11.54 -1.82 -2.35
CA PHE A 117 -11.35 -0.50 -2.91
C PHE A 117 -12.63 0.01 -3.58
N THR A 118 -12.76 1.33 -3.66
CA THR A 118 -13.88 2.01 -4.32
C THR A 118 -13.42 2.84 -5.49
N THR A 119 -14.34 3.10 -6.41
CA THR A 119 -14.07 3.92 -7.58
C THR A 119 -14.96 5.16 -7.68
N SER A 120 -14.53 6.10 -8.53
CA SER A 120 -15.30 7.29 -8.88
C SER A 120 -16.57 6.98 -9.67
N ALA A 121 -16.72 5.77 -10.19
CA ALA A 121 -17.93 5.30 -10.87
C ALA A 121 -18.96 4.67 -9.92
N GLY A 122 -18.70 4.70 -8.60
CA GLY A 122 -19.58 4.12 -7.58
C GLY A 122 -19.45 2.60 -7.45
N GLU A 123 -18.31 2.05 -7.85
CA GLU A 123 -18.02 0.63 -7.71
C GLU A 123 -17.37 0.34 -6.36
N LEU A 124 -17.75 -0.79 -5.76
CA LEU A 124 -17.06 -1.46 -4.67
C LEU A 124 -16.45 -2.74 -5.24
N CYS A 125 -15.16 -2.91 -5.03
CA CYS A 125 -14.44 -4.10 -5.47
C CYS A 125 -13.76 -4.79 -4.29
N LEU A 126 -13.85 -6.12 -4.26
CA LEU A 126 -13.13 -6.97 -3.32
C LEU A 126 -12.10 -7.78 -4.10
N LEU A 127 -10.84 -7.59 -3.74
CA LEU A 127 -9.67 -8.22 -4.36
C LEU A 127 -9.08 -9.24 -3.39
N SER A 128 -8.94 -10.48 -3.84
CA SER A 128 -8.14 -11.50 -3.17
C SER A 128 -6.67 -11.35 -3.52
N VAL A 129 -5.84 -11.31 -2.49
CA VAL A 129 -4.38 -11.33 -2.60
C VAL A 129 -3.77 -12.54 -1.90
N TYR A 130 -4.58 -13.56 -1.61
CA TYR A 130 -4.13 -14.83 -1.04
C TYR A 130 -2.98 -15.44 -1.86
N ASN A 131 -3.10 -15.43 -3.20
CA ASN A 131 -1.99 -15.66 -4.10
C ASN A 131 -1.45 -14.32 -4.60
N SER A 132 -0.39 -13.81 -3.98
CA SER A 132 0.21 -12.52 -4.32
C SER A 132 0.74 -12.43 -5.76
N LYS A 133 1.02 -13.57 -6.42
CA LYS A 133 1.46 -13.61 -7.82
C LYS A 133 0.31 -13.43 -8.82
N GLU A 134 -0.90 -13.84 -8.42
CA GLU A 134 -2.10 -13.81 -9.26
C GLU A 134 -3.28 -13.27 -8.42
N PRO A 135 -3.24 -11.98 -8.05
CA PRO A 135 -4.35 -11.35 -7.36
C PRO A 135 -5.60 -11.37 -8.24
N SER A 136 -6.77 -11.58 -7.63
CA SER A 136 -8.02 -11.75 -8.39
C SER A 136 -9.18 -10.98 -7.77
N ILE A 137 -9.98 -10.34 -8.61
CA ILE A 137 -11.20 -9.65 -8.17
C ILE A 137 -12.25 -10.72 -7.87
N LEU A 138 -12.58 -10.89 -6.59
CA LEU A 138 -13.63 -11.81 -6.16
C LEU A 138 -15.02 -11.24 -6.46
N CYS A 139 -15.13 -9.92 -6.36
CA CYS A 139 -16.39 -9.24 -6.40
C CYS A 139 -16.24 -7.82 -6.93
N LYS A 140 -17.17 -7.42 -7.79
CA LYS A 140 -17.32 -6.05 -8.33
C LYS A 140 -18.80 -5.70 -8.32
N TYR A 141 -19.19 -4.73 -7.52
CA TYR A 141 -20.57 -4.25 -7.42
C TYR A 141 -20.64 -2.76 -7.68
N LYS A 142 -21.61 -2.34 -8.50
CA LYS A 142 -21.96 -0.94 -8.63
C LYS A 142 -23.02 -0.61 -7.59
N PHE A 143 -22.61 0.02 -6.51
CA PHE A 143 -23.49 0.37 -5.39
C PHE A 143 -24.20 1.70 -5.62
N GLU A 144 -23.50 2.67 -6.21
CA GLU A 144 -24.02 4.02 -6.40
C GLU A 144 -23.80 4.51 -7.82
N ILE A 145 -24.60 5.49 -8.23
CA ILE A 145 -24.37 6.21 -9.49
C ILE A 145 -23.22 7.20 -9.31
N LYS A 146 -22.99 7.65 -8.08
CA LYS A 146 -21.98 8.65 -7.69
C LYS A 146 -20.74 7.99 -7.07
N THR A 147 -19.73 8.81 -6.85
CA THR A 147 -18.45 8.45 -6.21
C THR A 147 -18.66 7.84 -4.82
N LEU A 148 -17.92 6.78 -4.52
CA LEU A 148 -17.78 6.22 -3.16
C LEU A 148 -16.38 6.55 -2.64
N ASP A 149 -16.30 7.45 -1.67
CA ASP A 149 -15.06 8.07 -1.20
C ASP A 149 -14.62 7.61 0.20
N PHE A 150 -15.35 6.68 0.80
CA PHE A 150 -15.05 6.17 2.14
C PHE A 150 -15.28 4.66 2.26
N LEU A 151 -14.30 3.97 2.85
CA LEU A 151 -14.39 2.56 3.22
C LEU A 151 -13.89 2.34 4.63
N LYS A 152 -14.57 1.44 5.34
CA LYS A 152 -14.13 0.98 6.66
C LYS A 152 -14.66 -0.43 6.91
N TYR A 153 -13.77 -1.34 7.32
CA TYR A 153 -14.17 -2.64 7.83
C TYR A 153 -14.77 -2.53 9.23
N SER A 154 -15.71 -3.43 9.55
CA SER A 154 -16.23 -3.54 10.91
C SER A 154 -15.17 -4.18 11.81
N GLN A 155 -15.32 -4.07 13.13
CA GLN A 155 -14.39 -4.72 14.06
C GLN A 155 -14.43 -6.26 13.97
N CYS A 156 -15.48 -6.82 13.37
CA CYS A 156 -15.67 -8.26 13.18
C CYS A 156 -15.40 -8.71 11.73
N GLY A 157 -14.85 -7.82 10.89
CA GLY A 157 -14.89 -7.94 9.42
C GLY A 157 -16.02 -7.10 8.86
#